data_AF-A0A7S0DJ41-F1
#
_entry.id   AF-A0A7S0DJ41-F1
#
_cell.length_a   1.000
_cell.length_b   1.000
_cell.length_c   1.000
_cell.angle_alpha   90.00
_cell.angle_beta   90.00
_cell.angle_gamma   90.00
#
_symmetry.space_group_name_H-M   'P 1'
#
loop_
_entity.id
_entity.type
_entity.pdbx_description
1 polymer ?
#
loop_
_entity_poly.entity_id
_entity_poly.type
_entity_poly.pdbx_seq_one_letter_code
_entity_poly.pdbx_strand_id
1 'polypeptide(L)'
;DPKMASDPATESTFPLILRLLIPTAWIWLPVSSINPLYWSLLLIFFAVFSFYLQPLTMTMVIAVVSGWLTYSYLNRTPAKIAPLDAKVSGKEDGEMLFFIHGWPDTGDLWRRNVPVLAKKYRTVTITWPAFQGRASKLNSWGYSFDEMLECCMLTIKRELEAAGKKQCVIVGHDWGAYLTELLVTKYPDMFKASVIIDVFLGAYKIPRISSVAMFGVCYQYLLIFVFLLDGFPLVGSSIADYMLYGWLKAIKRPTYPYGSRPDAASCYPYFYFHLDA
;
A
#
# COMPACT_ATOMS: atom_id res chain seq x y z
N ASP A 1 37.83 20.72 26.64
CA ASP A 1 37.55 19.48 25.93
C ASP A 1 36.14 19.02 26.30
N PRO A 2 35.11 19.39 25.52
CA PRO A 2 33.74 19.18 25.92
C PRO A 2 33.30 17.75 25.58
N LYS A 3 32.78 17.10 26.61
CA LYS A 3 32.06 15.82 26.61
C LYS A 3 31.15 15.71 25.38
N MET A 4 31.34 14.64 24.59
CA MET A 4 30.38 14.15 23.61
C MET A 4 29.03 13.95 24.31
N ALA A 5 28.10 14.86 24.02
CA ALA A 5 26.69 14.62 24.22
C ALA A 5 26.27 13.54 23.20
N SER A 6 25.86 12.38 23.70
CA SER A 6 25.11 11.41 22.90
C SER A 6 23.78 12.04 22.51
N ASP A 7 23.58 12.27 21.22
CA ASP A 7 22.33 12.75 20.65
C ASP A 7 21.19 11.74 20.91
N PRO A 8 20.11 12.10 21.63
CA PRO A 8 19.01 11.18 21.93
C PRO A 8 18.14 10.83 20.71
N ALA A 9 18.41 11.42 19.53
CA ALA A 9 17.55 11.31 18.36
C ALA A 9 17.66 9.98 17.57
N THR A 10 18.52 9.04 17.98
CA THR A 10 18.75 7.80 17.20
C THR A 10 18.04 6.55 17.73
N GLU A 11 17.43 6.58 18.92
CA GLU A 11 16.78 5.39 19.51
C GLU A 11 15.24 5.33 19.34
N SER A 12 14.58 6.37 18.81
CA SER A 12 13.11 6.44 18.83
C SER A 12 12.37 6.22 17.50
N THR A 13 13.02 6.13 16.36
CA THR A 13 12.35 6.07 15.04
C THR A 13 12.26 4.67 14.44
N PHE A 14 12.14 3.65 15.28
CA PHE A 14 11.84 2.28 14.81
C PHE A 14 10.35 2.00 14.99
N PRO A 15 9.59 1.76 13.91
CA PRO A 15 8.18 1.41 13.98
C PRO A 15 7.91 0.23 14.92
N LEU A 16 6.85 0.30 15.72
CA LEU A 16 6.51 -0.70 16.74
C LEU A 16 6.38 -2.12 16.16
N ILE A 17 5.84 -2.25 14.95
CA ILE A 17 5.70 -3.54 14.26
C ILE A 17 7.06 -4.20 13.94
N LEU A 18 8.10 -3.40 13.66
CA LEU A 18 9.45 -3.90 13.42
C LEU A 18 10.14 -4.25 14.75
N ARG A 19 9.83 -3.55 15.84
CA ARG A 19 10.33 -3.87 17.19
C ARG A 19 9.78 -5.21 17.70
N LEU A 20 8.53 -5.54 17.38
CA LEU A 20 7.90 -6.83 17.74
C LEU A 20 8.51 -8.03 17.00
N LEU A 21 9.18 -7.81 15.87
CA LEU A 21 9.81 -8.85 15.07
C LEU A 21 11.30 -9.05 15.39
N ILE A 22 11.91 -8.21 16.23
CA ILE A 22 13.34 -8.27 16.56
C ILE A 22 13.51 -8.81 18.00
N PRO A 23 14.05 -10.02 18.20
CA PRO A 23 14.58 -10.41 19.50
C PRO A 23 15.75 -9.48 19.83
N THR A 24 15.66 -8.75 20.94
CA THR A 24 16.54 -7.67 21.41
C THR A 24 18.04 -8.02 21.57
N ALA A 25 18.46 -9.24 21.25
CA ALA A 25 19.82 -9.74 21.47
C ALA A 25 20.82 -9.52 20.30
N TRP A 26 20.41 -9.00 19.14
CA TRP A 26 21.22 -9.08 17.90
C TRP A 26 21.68 -7.73 17.30
N ILE A 27 21.69 -6.65 18.07
CA ILE A 27 22.02 -5.28 17.60
C ILE A 27 23.51 -5.08 17.16
N TRP A 28 24.35 -6.13 17.18
CA TRP A 28 25.81 -5.99 16.99
C TRP A 28 26.38 -6.40 15.62
N LEU A 29 25.55 -6.78 14.64
CA LEU A 29 26.03 -7.03 13.27
C LEU A 29 25.88 -5.78 12.39
N PRO A 30 26.85 -5.45 11.51
CA PRO A 30 26.73 -4.33 10.57
C PRO A 30 25.78 -4.72 9.43
N VAL A 31 24.47 -4.75 9.72
CA VAL A 31 23.38 -5.16 8.80
C VAL A 31 23.36 -4.32 7.52
N SER A 32 23.87 -3.08 7.57
CA SER A 32 23.88 -2.12 6.46
C SER A 32 24.86 -2.43 5.32
N SER A 33 25.81 -3.37 5.48
CA SER A 33 26.85 -3.66 4.50
C SER A 33 26.67 -4.99 3.75
N ILE A 34 25.61 -5.74 4.02
CA ILE A 34 25.39 -7.09 3.48
C ILE A 34 24.63 -7.01 2.14
N ASN A 35 25.18 -7.63 1.10
CA ASN A 35 24.55 -7.69 -0.23
C ASN A 35 23.20 -8.45 -0.17
N PRO A 36 22.13 -7.93 -0.83
CA PRO A 36 20.80 -8.55 -0.91
C PRO A 36 20.75 -10.04 -1.23
N LEU A 37 21.65 -10.55 -2.08
CA LEU A 37 21.72 -11.95 -2.47
C LEU A 37 22.03 -12.87 -1.27
N TYR A 38 22.83 -12.40 -0.31
CA TYR A 38 23.20 -13.20 0.87
C TYR A 38 22.03 -13.40 1.83
N TRP A 39 21.09 -12.46 1.91
CA TRP A 39 19.89 -12.61 2.72
C TRP A 39 19.02 -13.77 2.23
N SER A 40 18.89 -13.93 0.91
CA SER A 40 18.15 -15.04 0.33
C SER A 40 18.87 -16.37 0.51
N LEU A 41 20.21 -16.40 0.43
CA LEU A 41 20.99 -17.62 0.70
C LEU A 41 20.86 -18.05 2.16
N LEU A 42 20.86 -17.09 3.10
CA LEU A 42 20.61 -17.37 4.51
C LEU A 42 19.18 -17.91 4.73
N LEU A 43 18.16 -17.30 4.12
CA LEU A 43 16.79 -17.80 4.24
C LEU A 43 16.65 -19.23 3.70
N ILE A 44 17.22 -19.52 2.53
CA ILE A 44 17.20 -20.87 1.93
C ILE A 44 17.93 -21.86 2.82
N PHE A 45 19.12 -21.51 3.31
CA PHE A 45 19.90 -22.33 4.23
C PHE A 45 19.07 -22.68 5.47
N PHE A 46 18.48 -21.69 6.15
CA PHE A 46 17.70 -21.97 7.36
C PHE A 46 16.36 -22.67 7.10
N ALA A 47 15.71 -22.42 5.97
CA ALA A 47 14.49 -23.14 5.58
C ALA A 47 14.76 -24.65 5.39
N VAL A 48 15.88 -24.99 4.73
CA VAL A 48 16.30 -26.39 4.50
C VAL A 48 16.72 -27.08 5.80
N PHE A 49 17.45 -26.40 6.69
CA PHE A 49 17.94 -26.96 7.95
C PHE A 49 16.92 -26.89 9.11
N SER A 50 15.76 -26.27 8.91
CA SER A 50 14.69 -26.14 9.92
C SER A 50 14.15 -27.47 10.46
N PHE A 51 14.31 -28.56 9.71
CA PHE A 51 13.87 -29.89 10.10
C PHE A 51 14.68 -30.52 11.25
N TYR A 52 15.92 -30.07 11.50
CA TYR A 52 16.82 -30.72 12.47
C TYR A 52 17.04 -29.93 13.78
N LEU A 53 16.66 -28.65 13.84
CA LEU A 53 16.91 -27.77 14.99
C LEU A 53 15.77 -26.75 15.16
N GLN A 54 14.56 -27.23 15.47
CA GLN A 54 13.32 -26.46 15.32
C GLN A 54 13.27 -25.09 16.03
N PRO A 55 13.68 -24.90 17.30
CA PRO A 55 13.59 -23.58 17.92
C PRO A 55 14.71 -22.61 17.47
N LEU A 56 15.92 -23.12 17.24
CA LEU A 56 17.06 -22.27 16.81
C LEU A 56 16.89 -21.81 15.36
N THR A 57 16.41 -22.69 14.48
CA THR A 57 16.20 -22.38 13.06
C THR A 57 15.09 -21.36 12.86
N MET A 58 13.97 -21.45 13.58
CA MET A 58 12.93 -20.41 13.54
C MET A 58 13.44 -19.06 14.06
N THR A 59 14.25 -19.06 15.12
CA THR A 59 14.88 -17.83 15.63
C THR A 59 15.80 -17.20 14.58
N MET A 60 16.58 -18.01 13.86
CA MET A 60 17.46 -17.53 12.79
C MET A 60 16.68 -17.03 11.58
N VAL A 61 15.61 -17.70 11.18
CA VAL A 61 14.71 -17.22 10.11
C VAL A 61 14.12 -15.86 10.48
N ILE A 62 13.62 -15.71 11.70
CA ILE A 62 13.10 -14.43 12.20
C ILE A 62 14.20 -13.37 12.17
N ALA A 63 15.41 -13.67 12.66
CA ALA A 63 16.52 -12.73 12.65
C ALA A 63 16.91 -12.29 11.23
N VAL A 64 16.93 -13.23 10.27
CA VAL A 64 17.21 -12.95 8.85
C VAL A 64 16.14 -12.05 8.23
N VAL A 65 14.87 -12.38 8.44
CA VAL A 65 13.74 -11.60 7.91
C VAL A 65 13.71 -10.21 8.54
N SER A 66 13.87 -10.10 9.86
CA SER A 66 13.86 -8.82 10.57
C SER A 66 15.07 -7.95 10.23
N GLY A 67 16.25 -8.56 10.04
CA GLY A 67 17.44 -7.89 9.54
C GLY A 67 17.24 -7.35 8.13
N TRP A 68 16.66 -8.14 7.23
CA TRP A 68 16.31 -7.71 5.88
C TRP A 68 15.30 -6.57 5.86
N LEU A 69 14.20 -6.67 6.62
CA LEU A 69 13.17 -5.63 6.70
C LEU A 69 13.76 -4.32 7.22
N THR A 70 14.58 -4.41 8.27
CA THR A 70 15.32 -3.28 8.83
C THR A 70 16.22 -2.63 7.76
N TYR A 71 17.07 -3.43 7.14
CA TYR A 71 17.98 -2.97 6.07
C TYR A 71 17.21 -2.28 4.95
N SER A 72 16.18 -2.94 4.44
CA SER A 72 15.36 -2.45 3.32
C SER A 72 14.61 -1.17 3.69
N TYR A 73 14.12 -1.04 4.94
CA TYR A 73 13.40 0.15 5.40
C TYR A 73 14.33 1.35 5.52
N LEU A 74 15.51 1.16 6.12
CA LEU A 74 16.50 2.23 6.32
C LEU A 74 17.11 2.70 5.00
N ASN A 75 17.19 1.80 4.00
CA ASN A 75 17.72 2.11 2.67
C ASN A 75 16.61 2.35 1.63
N ARG A 76 15.37 2.59 2.06
CA ARG A 76 14.27 2.85 1.13
C ARG A 76 14.48 4.19 0.43
N THR A 77 14.15 4.25 -0.85
CA THR A 77 13.99 5.53 -1.53
C THR A 77 12.58 6.07 -1.26
N PRO A 78 12.41 7.39 -1.03
CA PRO A 78 11.10 8.01 -0.94
C PRO A 78 10.24 7.69 -2.17
N ALA A 79 8.92 7.60 -1.99
CA ALA A 79 8.04 7.32 -3.10
C ALA A 79 8.08 8.49 -4.10
N LYS A 80 8.12 8.17 -5.41
CA LYS A 80 8.14 9.21 -6.44
C LYS A 80 6.74 9.80 -6.58
N ILE A 81 6.60 11.07 -6.18
CA ILE A 81 5.36 11.83 -6.36
C ILE A 81 5.25 12.24 -7.83
N ALA A 82 4.23 11.72 -8.52
CA ALA A 82 3.98 11.99 -9.93
C ALA A 82 2.49 11.80 -10.25
N PRO A 83 2.00 12.41 -11.35
CA PRO A 83 0.67 12.09 -11.86
C PRO A 83 0.51 10.59 -12.11
N LEU A 84 -0.65 10.08 -11.71
CA LEU A 84 -1.04 8.68 -11.81
C LEU A 84 -1.55 8.34 -13.21
N ASP A 85 -1.66 7.03 -13.46
CA ASP A 85 -2.34 6.52 -14.64
C ASP A 85 -3.83 6.88 -14.56
N ALA A 86 -4.30 7.60 -15.57
CA ALA A 86 -5.63 8.17 -15.63
C ALA A 86 -6.24 7.91 -17.01
N LYS A 87 -7.41 7.30 -17.03
CA LYS A 87 -8.17 7.06 -18.26
C LYS A 87 -9.34 8.02 -18.33
N VAL A 88 -9.29 8.90 -19.32
CA VAL A 88 -10.36 9.87 -19.61
C VAL A 88 -11.36 9.26 -20.59
N SER A 89 -12.65 9.52 -20.38
CA SER A 89 -13.74 9.08 -21.26
C SER A 89 -14.93 10.04 -21.19
N GLY A 90 -15.81 9.98 -22.18
CA GLY A 90 -17.05 10.76 -22.19
C GLY A 90 -16.94 12.14 -22.81
N LYS A 91 -17.92 13.01 -22.52
CA LYS A 91 -18.11 14.29 -23.19
C LYS A 91 -17.04 15.30 -22.79
N GLU A 92 -16.35 15.91 -23.76
CA GLU A 92 -15.22 16.82 -23.48
C GLU A 92 -15.59 17.99 -22.57
N ASP A 93 -16.74 18.63 -22.82
CA ASP A 93 -17.25 19.75 -22.02
C ASP A 93 -18.08 19.30 -20.81
N GLY A 94 -18.37 18.00 -20.67
CA GLY A 94 -19.19 17.46 -19.58
C GLY A 94 -18.52 17.64 -18.22
N GLU A 95 -19.29 17.93 -17.16
CA GLU A 95 -18.74 18.05 -15.80
C GLU A 95 -17.85 16.85 -15.44
N MET A 96 -16.75 17.12 -14.73
CA MET A 96 -15.72 16.10 -14.49
C MET A 96 -16.05 15.23 -13.28
N LEU A 97 -16.05 13.91 -13.50
CA LEU A 97 -16.19 12.88 -12.48
C LEU A 97 -14.88 12.11 -12.37
N PHE A 98 -14.21 12.18 -11.22
CA PHE A 98 -13.04 11.37 -10.91
C PHE A 98 -13.46 10.13 -10.12
N PHE A 99 -12.95 8.97 -10.52
CA PHE A 99 -13.21 7.69 -9.86
C PHE A 99 -11.92 7.13 -9.27
N ILE A 100 -11.92 6.92 -7.96
CA ILE A 100 -10.82 6.37 -7.17
C ILE A 100 -11.22 4.97 -6.70
N HIS A 101 -10.48 3.96 -7.14
CA HIS A 101 -10.67 2.59 -6.64
C HIS A 101 -10.06 2.42 -5.24
N GLY A 102 -10.42 1.33 -4.56
CA GLY A 102 -9.76 0.90 -3.33
C GLY A 102 -8.99 -0.40 -3.54
N TRP A 103 -8.69 -1.09 -2.46
CA TRP A 103 -8.01 -2.38 -2.53
C TRP A 103 -9.04 -3.52 -2.61
N PRO A 104 -8.82 -4.58 -3.40
CA PRO A 104 -7.71 -4.85 -4.32
C PRO A 104 -8.06 -4.49 -5.76
N ASP A 105 -8.87 -3.45 -5.97
CA ASP A 105 -9.38 -3.13 -7.29
C ASP A 105 -8.38 -2.31 -8.12
N THR A 106 -8.69 -2.09 -9.40
CA THR A 106 -7.98 -1.15 -10.29
C THR A 106 -8.97 -0.14 -10.85
N GLY A 107 -8.54 0.76 -11.73
CA GLY A 107 -9.44 1.65 -12.48
C GLY A 107 -10.59 0.90 -13.20
N ASP A 108 -10.40 -0.38 -13.54
CA ASP A 108 -11.40 -1.23 -14.21
C ASP A 108 -12.61 -1.59 -13.33
N LEU A 109 -12.56 -1.30 -12.02
CA LEU A 109 -13.72 -1.37 -11.14
C LEU A 109 -14.93 -0.66 -11.76
N TRP A 110 -14.68 0.49 -12.37
CA TRP A 110 -15.70 1.41 -12.87
C TRP A 110 -16.17 1.10 -14.30
N ARG A 111 -15.71 0.01 -14.92
CA ARG A 111 -16.00 -0.35 -16.32
C ARG A 111 -17.49 -0.45 -16.68
N ARG A 112 -18.36 -0.69 -15.68
CA ARG A 112 -19.83 -0.73 -15.87
C ARG A 112 -20.50 0.63 -15.63
N ASN A 113 -19.89 1.49 -14.81
CA ASN A 113 -20.42 2.81 -14.46
C ASN A 113 -20.03 3.85 -15.52
N VAL A 114 -18.75 3.84 -15.93
CA VAL A 114 -18.18 4.82 -16.87
C VAL A 114 -18.97 4.91 -18.17
N PRO A 115 -19.32 3.82 -18.88
CA PRO A 115 -20.05 3.93 -20.16
C PRO A 115 -21.43 4.60 -20.04
N VAL A 116 -22.08 4.50 -18.88
CA VAL A 116 -23.39 5.14 -18.65
C VAL A 116 -23.20 6.62 -18.32
N LEU A 117 -22.27 6.95 -17.43
CA LEU A 117 -22.02 8.31 -16.97
C LEU A 117 -21.31 9.16 -18.03
N ALA A 118 -20.43 8.56 -18.83
CA ALA A 118 -19.69 9.19 -19.91
C ALA A 118 -20.60 9.80 -21.01
N LYS A 119 -21.87 9.38 -21.09
CA LYS A 119 -22.86 9.99 -22.00
C LYS A 119 -23.18 11.44 -21.64
N LYS A 120 -22.98 11.84 -20.37
CA LYS A 120 -23.30 13.17 -19.85
C LYS A 120 -22.07 13.89 -19.27
N TYR A 121 -21.16 13.14 -18.68
CA TYR A 121 -20.02 13.64 -17.92
C TYR A 121 -18.68 13.35 -18.62
N ARG A 122 -17.64 14.10 -18.25
CA ARG A 122 -16.25 13.74 -18.55
C ARG A 122 -15.73 12.90 -17.40
N THR A 123 -15.54 11.61 -17.60
CA THR A 123 -15.12 10.69 -16.53
C THR A 123 -13.62 10.47 -16.58
N VAL A 124 -12.97 10.43 -15.42
CA VAL A 124 -11.56 10.10 -15.26
C VAL A 124 -11.45 8.97 -14.23
N THR A 125 -10.99 7.79 -14.64
CA THR A 125 -10.67 6.72 -13.68
C THR A 125 -9.17 6.75 -13.40
N ILE A 126 -8.81 6.79 -12.12
CA ILE A 126 -7.40 6.80 -11.67
C ILE A 126 -7.03 5.41 -11.19
N THR A 127 -5.88 4.89 -11.64
CA THR A 127 -5.28 3.65 -11.13
C THR A 127 -4.11 3.99 -10.22
N TRP A 128 -4.12 3.47 -9.00
CA TRP A 128 -3.05 3.67 -8.01
C TRP A 128 -1.72 3.05 -8.46
N PRO A 129 -0.58 3.54 -7.93
CA PRO A 129 0.74 2.94 -8.18
C PRO A 129 0.76 1.45 -7.83
N ALA A 130 1.49 0.67 -8.62
CA ALA A 130 1.62 -0.78 -8.47
C ALA A 130 0.34 -1.61 -8.67
N PHE A 131 -0.79 -1.01 -9.08
CA PHE A 131 -2.01 -1.73 -9.49
C PHE A 131 -2.07 -1.98 -11.01
N GLN A 132 -1.06 -1.55 -11.78
CA GLN A 132 -0.90 -1.89 -13.20
C GLN A 132 -0.10 -3.18 -13.43
N GLY A 133 0.16 -3.94 -12.36
CA GLY A 133 0.96 -5.15 -12.34
C GLY A 133 2.38 -4.94 -11.83
N ARG A 134 3.03 -6.03 -11.40
CA ARG A 134 4.36 -6.06 -10.77
C ARG A 134 5.44 -5.18 -11.39
N ALA A 135 5.46 -5.01 -12.72
CA ALA A 135 6.44 -4.16 -13.41
C ALA A 135 6.29 -2.67 -13.07
N SER A 136 5.12 -2.23 -12.59
CA SER A 136 4.88 -0.86 -12.14
C SER A 136 5.20 -0.62 -10.67
N LYS A 137 5.75 -1.63 -9.95
CA LYS A 137 6.26 -1.46 -8.59
C LYS A 137 7.57 -0.67 -8.63
N LEU A 138 7.46 0.64 -8.38
CA LEU A 138 8.59 1.57 -8.34
C LEU A 138 9.25 1.64 -6.96
N ASN A 139 8.59 1.18 -5.89
CA ASN A 139 9.07 1.24 -4.52
C ASN A 139 8.77 -0.07 -3.77
N SER A 140 9.76 -0.64 -3.06
CA SER A 140 9.54 -1.82 -2.22
C SER A 140 8.63 -1.55 -1.02
N TRP A 141 8.54 -0.29 -0.59
CA TRP A 141 7.77 0.16 0.57
C TRP A 141 6.44 0.84 0.20
N GLY A 142 6.14 0.95 -1.09
CA GLY A 142 4.86 1.49 -1.56
C GLY A 142 4.76 3.00 -1.36
N TYR A 143 3.54 3.47 -1.10
CA TYR A 143 3.19 4.87 -0.91
C TYR A 143 2.36 5.00 0.37
N SER A 144 2.66 5.99 1.21
CA SER A 144 1.79 6.39 2.31
C SER A 144 0.50 7.03 1.80
N PHE A 145 -0.51 7.22 2.66
CA PHE A 145 -1.72 7.94 2.28
C PHE A 145 -1.44 9.41 1.91
N ASP A 146 -0.45 10.05 2.54
CA ASP A 146 -0.05 11.42 2.19
C ASP A 146 0.60 11.48 0.81
N GLU A 147 1.51 10.55 0.51
CA GLU A 147 2.15 10.44 -0.81
C GLU A 147 1.11 10.11 -1.90
N MET A 148 0.17 9.21 -1.61
CA MET A 148 -0.95 8.88 -2.49
C MET A 148 -1.86 10.08 -2.75
N LEU A 149 -2.16 10.85 -1.71
CA LEU A 149 -2.96 12.07 -1.79
C LEU A 149 -2.30 13.09 -2.71
N GLU A 150 -0.99 13.31 -2.58
CA GLU A 150 -0.24 14.21 -3.46
C GLU A 150 -0.27 13.75 -4.92
N CYS A 151 -0.03 12.46 -5.17
CA CYS A 151 -0.11 11.89 -6.52
C CYS A 151 -1.51 12.05 -7.14
N CYS A 152 -2.56 11.74 -6.37
CA CYS A 152 -3.95 11.92 -6.79
C CYS A 152 -4.27 13.39 -7.09
N MET A 153 -3.84 14.32 -6.24
CA MET A 153 -4.07 15.75 -6.48
C MET A 153 -3.35 16.28 -7.70
N LEU A 154 -2.10 15.86 -7.94
CA LEU A 154 -1.38 16.22 -9.16
C LEU A 154 -2.13 15.71 -10.40
N THR A 155 -2.66 14.50 -10.34
CA THR A 155 -3.47 13.92 -11.41
C THR A 155 -4.75 14.72 -11.63
N ILE A 156 -5.51 15.02 -10.57
CA ILE A 156 -6.75 15.79 -10.64
C ILE A 156 -6.50 17.19 -11.23
N LYS A 157 -5.47 17.88 -10.76
CA LYS A 157 -5.08 19.21 -11.28
C LYS A 157 -4.72 19.16 -12.76
N ARG A 158 -3.87 18.21 -13.16
CA ARG A 158 -3.47 18.03 -14.56
C ARG A 158 -4.69 17.85 -15.48
N GLU A 159 -5.61 16.97 -15.11
CA GLU A 159 -6.79 16.69 -15.93
C GLU A 159 -7.81 17.84 -15.92
N LEU A 160 -7.95 18.57 -14.80
CA LEU A 160 -8.78 19.77 -14.70
C LEU A 160 -8.23 20.90 -15.59
N GLU A 161 -6.92 21.16 -15.52
CA GLU A 161 -6.23 22.16 -16.34
C GLU A 161 -6.38 21.83 -17.83
N ALA A 162 -6.14 20.58 -18.21
CA ALA A 162 -6.31 20.12 -19.59
C ALA A 162 -7.75 20.27 -20.12
N ALA A 163 -8.75 20.22 -19.24
CA ALA A 163 -10.16 20.42 -19.58
C ALA A 163 -10.66 21.86 -19.39
N GLY A 164 -9.80 22.80 -18.97
CA GLY A 164 -10.19 24.18 -18.67
C GLY A 164 -11.18 24.31 -17.50
N LYS A 165 -11.14 23.38 -16.54
CA LYS A 165 -12.06 23.32 -15.39
C LYS A 165 -11.35 23.64 -14.09
N LYS A 166 -12.12 24.15 -13.12
CA LYS A 166 -11.61 24.50 -11.79
C LYS A 166 -12.01 23.52 -10.69
N GLN A 167 -13.13 22.80 -10.90
CA GLN A 167 -13.70 21.91 -9.90
C GLN A 167 -14.22 20.63 -10.56
N CYS A 168 -14.28 19.56 -9.77
CA CYS A 168 -14.83 18.27 -10.18
C CYS A 168 -15.71 17.66 -9.09
N VAL A 169 -16.33 16.52 -9.41
CA VAL A 169 -16.91 15.61 -8.42
C VAL A 169 -15.99 14.40 -8.32
N ILE A 170 -15.78 13.92 -7.10
CA ILE A 170 -14.92 12.76 -6.83
C ILE A 170 -15.75 11.61 -6.25
N VAL A 171 -15.48 10.40 -6.71
CA VAL A 171 -16.17 9.16 -6.31
C VAL A 171 -15.11 8.19 -5.82
N GLY A 172 -15.19 7.79 -4.56
CA GLY A 172 -14.25 6.86 -3.93
C GLY A 172 -14.94 5.61 -3.39
N HIS A 173 -14.30 4.46 -3.55
CA HIS A 173 -14.75 3.17 -3.01
C HIS A 173 -13.65 2.55 -2.13
N ASP A 174 -14.03 1.90 -1.03
CA ASP A 174 -13.12 1.20 -0.11
C ASP A 174 -12.00 2.14 0.39
N TRP A 175 -10.71 1.78 0.34
CA TRP A 175 -9.60 2.66 0.68
C TRP A 175 -9.51 3.90 -0.22
N GLY A 176 -10.09 3.84 -1.42
CA GLY A 176 -10.28 5.00 -2.30
C GLY A 176 -11.28 5.99 -1.74
N ALA A 177 -12.25 5.53 -0.94
CA ALA A 177 -13.20 6.36 -0.22
C ALA A 177 -12.50 7.11 0.92
N TYR A 178 -11.64 6.42 1.68
CA TYR A 178 -10.77 7.04 2.69
C TYR A 178 -9.88 8.13 2.08
N LEU A 179 -9.20 7.83 0.96
CA LEU A 179 -8.39 8.81 0.25
C LEU A 179 -9.22 10.01 -0.24
N THR A 180 -10.45 9.74 -0.73
CA THR A 180 -11.38 10.79 -1.15
C THR A 180 -11.74 11.72 0.00
N GLU A 181 -12.00 11.18 1.21
CA GLU A 181 -12.28 11.98 2.40
C GLU A 181 -11.09 12.89 2.77
N LEU A 182 -9.85 12.38 2.69
CA LEU A 182 -8.66 13.20 2.91
C LEU A 182 -8.51 14.31 1.85
N LEU A 183 -8.75 14.00 0.57
CA LEU A 183 -8.67 14.95 -0.54
C LEU A 183 -9.67 16.10 -0.37
N VAL A 184 -10.93 15.80 -0.07
CA VAL A 184 -11.97 16.83 0.09
C VAL A 184 -11.79 17.67 1.35
N THR A 185 -11.23 17.07 2.41
CA THR A 185 -10.92 17.78 3.65
C THR A 185 -9.76 18.75 3.45
N LYS A 186 -8.71 18.33 2.72
CA LYS A 186 -7.50 19.13 2.49
C LYS A 186 -7.65 20.16 1.37
N TYR A 187 -8.52 19.92 0.38
CA TYR A 187 -8.73 20.80 -0.77
C TYR A 187 -10.22 21.04 -1.07
N PRO A 188 -11.00 21.61 -0.13
CA PRO A 188 -12.45 21.71 -0.24
C PRO A 188 -12.89 22.49 -1.50
N ASP A 189 -12.14 23.51 -1.91
CA ASP A 189 -12.48 24.36 -3.06
C ASP A 189 -12.37 23.64 -4.42
N MET A 190 -11.68 22.50 -4.48
CA MET A 190 -11.47 21.72 -5.71
C MET A 190 -12.66 20.82 -6.06
N PHE A 191 -13.56 20.56 -5.11
CA PHE A 191 -14.60 19.54 -5.24
C PHE A 191 -15.99 20.15 -5.06
N LYS A 192 -16.87 19.95 -6.04
CA LYS A 192 -18.28 20.36 -5.94
C LYS A 192 -19.10 19.40 -5.07
N ALA A 193 -18.74 18.14 -5.12
CA ALA A 193 -19.36 17.07 -4.35
C ALA A 193 -18.40 15.88 -4.26
N SER A 194 -18.64 15.02 -3.27
CA SER A 194 -18.01 13.71 -3.16
C SER A 194 -19.03 12.60 -2.98
N VAL A 195 -18.71 11.41 -3.48
CA VAL A 195 -19.47 10.18 -3.28
C VAL A 195 -18.54 9.18 -2.61
N ILE A 196 -18.92 8.71 -1.43
CA ILE A 196 -18.14 7.81 -0.58
C ILE A 196 -18.87 6.46 -0.53
N ILE A 197 -18.19 5.38 -0.88
CA ILE A 197 -18.76 4.03 -0.97
C ILE A 197 -17.97 3.08 -0.06
N ASP A 198 -18.69 2.30 0.75
CA ASP A 198 -18.22 1.25 1.68
C ASP A 198 -17.42 1.69 2.92
N VAL A 199 -16.59 2.74 2.84
CA VAL A 199 -15.76 3.21 3.95
C VAL A 199 -15.96 4.70 4.20
N PHE A 200 -16.43 5.07 5.39
CA PHE A 200 -16.63 6.47 5.81
C PHE A 200 -16.19 6.68 7.26
N LEU A 201 -15.21 7.55 7.50
CA LEU A 201 -14.70 7.81 8.86
C LEU A 201 -15.64 8.66 9.70
N GLY A 202 -16.45 9.52 9.06
CA GLY A 202 -17.39 10.42 9.74
C GLY A 202 -18.56 9.71 10.44
N ALA A 203 -18.68 8.38 10.36
CA ALA A 203 -19.65 7.61 11.14
C ALA A 203 -19.17 7.48 12.59
N TYR A 204 -19.52 8.49 13.41
CA TYR A 204 -19.32 8.55 14.86
C TYR A 204 -19.87 7.30 15.58
N LYS A 205 -18.98 6.32 15.80
CA LYS A 205 -18.85 5.40 16.94
C LYS A 205 -17.81 4.36 16.53
N ILE A 206 -16.59 4.48 17.06
CA ILE A 206 -15.61 3.38 16.99
C ILE A 206 -16.32 2.15 17.56
N PRO A 207 -16.53 1.08 16.77
CA PRO A 207 -17.16 -0.11 17.30
C PRO A 207 -16.34 -0.57 18.51
N ARG A 208 -16.98 -0.94 19.62
CA ARG A 208 -16.36 -1.84 20.61
C ARG A 208 -15.64 -2.94 19.83
N ILE A 209 -14.46 -3.40 20.29
CA ILE A 209 -13.74 -4.54 19.70
C ILE A 209 -14.78 -5.61 19.33
N SER A 210 -15.07 -5.67 18.03
CA SER A 210 -16.12 -6.49 17.44
C SER A 210 -15.40 -7.47 16.54
N SER A 211 -16.03 -8.60 16.24
CA SER A 211 -15.51 -9.55 15.27
C SER A 211 -15.19 -8.89 13.92
N VAL A 212 -15.94 -7.85 13.54
CA VAL A 212 -15.70 -7.05 12.33
C VAL A 212 -14.44 -6.19 12.44
N ALA A 213 -14.23 -5.49 13.56
CA ALA A 213 -13.01 -4.72 13.79
C ALA A 213 -11.77 -5.63 13.89
N MET A 214 -11.91 -6.78 14.57
CA MET A 214 -10.85 -7.79 14.68
C MET A 214 -10.52 -8.41 13.32
N PHE A 215 -11.54 -8.74 12.52
CA PHE A 215 -11.35 -9.18 11.13
C PHE A 215 -10.66 -8.10 10.30
N GLY A 216 -11.05 -6.83 10.47
CA GLY A 216 -10.40 -5.64 9.93
C GLY A 216 -8.89 -5.62 10.17
N VAL A 217 -8.50 -5.76 11.43
CA VAL A 217 -7.09 -5.73 11.85
C VAL A 217 -6.34 -6.98 11.37
N CYS A 218 -6.91 -8.17 11.54
CA CYS A 218 -6.28 -9.42 11.10
C CYS A 218 -6.05 -9.42 9.59
N TYR A 219 -6.99 -8.87 8.81
CA TYR A 219 -6.80 -8.86 7.37
C TYR A 219 -5.65 -7.91 6.98
N GLN A 220 -5.59 -6.73 7.59
CA GLN A 220 -4.55 -5.76 7.30
C GLN A 220 -3.16 -6.36 7.60
N TYR A 221 -2.97 -7.02 8.74
CA TYR A 221 -1.68 -7.64 9.07
C TYR A 221 -1.29 -8.77 8.10
N LEU A 222 -2.22 -9.63 7.70
CA LEU A 222 -1.89 -10.69 6.74
C LEU A 222 -1.54 -10.10 5.36
N LEU A 223 -2.22 -9.03 4.92
CA LEU A 223 -1.91 -8.37 3.66
C LEU A 223 -0.61 -7.55 3.73
N ILE A 224 -0.32 -6.90 4.86
CA ILE A 224 0.97 -6.25 5.12
C ILE A 224 2.08 -7.29 5.08
N PHE A 225 1.87 -8.46 5.68
CA PHE A 225 2.85 -9.55 5.63
C PHE A 225 3.11 -10.00 4.18
N VAL A 226 2.06 -10.21 3.39
CA VAL A 226 2.15 -10.53 1.96
C VAL A 226 2.94 -9.45 1.21
N PHE A 227 2.64 -8.18 1.45
CA PHE A 227 3.33 -7.05 0.83
C PHE A 227 4.83 -6.98 1.17
N LEU A 228 5.16 -7.12 2.45
CA LEU A 228 6.55 -7.10 2.91
C LEU A 228 7.32 -8.33 2.40
N LEU A 229 6.66 -9.49 2.35
CA LEU A 229 7.22 -10.72 1.81
C LEU A 229 7.52 -10.57 0.31
N ASP A 230 6.69 -9.86 -0.45
CA ASP A 230 6.94 -9.59 -1.87
C ASP A 230 8.28 -8.87 -2.10
N GLY A 231 8.69 -8.01 -1.16
CA GLY A 231 9.97 -7.32 -1.17
C GLY A 231 11.18 -8.19 -0.80
N PHE A 232 10.97 -9.43 -0.35
CA PHE A 232 12.05 -10.35 0.00
C PHE A 232 12.71 -10.94 -1.27
N PRO A 233 14.05 -10.91 -1.42
CA PRO A 233 14.67 -11.25 -2.70
C PRO A 233 14.58 -12.75 -3.04
N LEU A 234 14.62 -13.05 -4.33
CA LEU A 234 14.54 -14.38 -4.98
C LEU A 234 13.21 -15.12 -4.85
N VAL A 235 12.67 -15.27 -3.63
CA VAL A 235 11.52 -16.17 -3.36
C VAL A 235 10.28 -15.44 -2.85
N GLY A 236 10.45 -14.21 -2.35
CA GLY A 236 9.41 -13.47 -1.66
C GLY A 236 8.15 -13.27 -2.51
N SER A 237 8.33 -12.78 -3.73
CA SER A 237 7.26 -12.56 -4.70
C SER A 237 6.40 -13.78 -4.99
N SER A 238 7.04 -14.94 -5.22
CA SER A 238 6.33 -16.18 -5.55
C SER A 238 5.49 -16.69 -4.38
N ILE A 239 6.05 -16.62 -3.16
CA ILE A 239 5.34 -17.03 -1.95
C ILE A 239 4.21 -16.05 -1.63
N ALA A 240 4.48 -14.74 -1.75
CA ALA A 240 3.51 -13.69 -1.49
C ALA A 240 2.30 -13.77 -2.44
N ASP A 241 2.53 -13.95 -3.74
CA ASP A 241 1.45 -14.15 -4.71
C ASP A 241 0.64 -15.42 -4.40
N TYR A 242 1.31 -16.53 -4.08
CA TYR A 242 0.62 -17.76 -3.69
C TYR A 242 -0.29 -17.55 -2.46
N MET A 243 0.21 -16.86 -1.43
CA MET A 243 -0.56 -16.52 -0.23
C MET A 243 -1.75 -15.59 -0.55
N LEU A 244 -1.52 -14.53 -1.31
CA LEU A 244 -2.57 -13.61 -1.75
C LEU A 244 -3.65 -14.37 -2.54
N TYR A 245 -3.26 -15.29 -3.40
CA TYR A 245 -4.19 -16.09 -4.20
C TYR A 245 -5.00 -17.06 -3.36
N GLY A 246 -4.36 -17.73 -2.40
CA GLY A 246 -5.04 -18.59 -1.42
C GLY A 246 -6.09 -17.81 -0.65
N TRP A 247 -5.75 -16.58 -0.23
CA TRP A 247 -6.70 -15.68 0.41
C TRP A 247 -7.84 -15.30 -0.51
N LEU A 248 -7.58 -14.68 -1.66
CA LEU A 248 -8.61 -14.18 -2.57
C LEU A 248 -9.62 -15.28 -2.91
N LYS A 249 -9.15 -16.53 -3.04
CA LYS A 249 -9.98 -17.72 -3.18
C LYS A 249 -10.83 -18.01 -1.94
N ALA A 250 -10.26 -17.97 -0.74
CA ALA A 250 -10.96 -18.18 0.52
C ALA A 250 -12.12 -17.19 0.74
N ILE A 251 -11.95 -15.93 0.34
CA ILE A 251 -13.02 -14.90 0.41
C ILE A 251 -13.95 -14.89 -0.81
N LYS A 252 -13.87 -15.92 -1.68
CA LYS A 252 -14.73 -16.11 -2.86
C LYS A 252 -14.76 -14.89 -3.80
N ARG A 253 -13.65 -14.16 -3.94
CA ARG A 253 -13.59 -13.03 -4.89
C ARG A 253 -13.73 -13.55 -6.33
N PRO A 254 -14.42 -12.80 -7.22
CA PRO A 254 -14.56 -13.18 -8.62
C PRO A 254 -13.21 -13.33 -9.32
N THR A 255 -13.16 -14.14 -10.38
CA THR A 255 -11.99 -14.24 -11.24
C THR A 255 -11.74 -12.91 -11.94
N TYR A 256 -10.53 -12.37 -11.78
CA TYR A 256 -10.09 -11.18 -12.49
C TYR A 256 -9.89 -11.49 -13.97
N PRO A 257 -10.24 -10.57 -14.88
CA PRO A 257 -9.74 -10.60 -16.25
C PRO A 257 -8.22 -10.81 -16.30
N TYR A 258 -7.73 -11.44 -17.36
CA TYR A 258 -6.30 -11.67 -17.55
C TYR A 258 -5.54 -10.33 -17.54
N GLY A 259 -4.48 -10.22 -16.72
CA GLY A 259 -3.67 -9.01 -16.59
C GLY A 259 -4.21 -7.95 -15.61
N SER A 260 -5.44 -8.09 -15.10
CA SER A 260 -6.03 -7.17 -14.11
C SER A 260 -6.10 -7.79 -12.71
N ARG A 261 -5.32 -8.84 -12.46
CA ARG A 261 -5.32 -9.56 -11.19
C ARG A 261 -4.42 -8.82 -10.18
N PRO A 262 -4.88 -8.63 -8.94
CA PRO A 262 -4.04 -8.08 -7.88
C PRO A 262 -2.90 -9.05 -7.60
N ASP A 263 -1.70 -8.51 -7.51
CA ASP A 263 -0.50 -9.22 -7.08
C ASP A 263 0.01 -8.66 -5.75
N ALA A 264 0.92 -9.37 -5.10
CA ALA A 264 1.49 -8.93 -3.84
C ALA A 264 2.33 -7.64 -3.97
N ALA A 265 2.62 -7.23 -5.21
CA ALA A 265 3.34 -6.00 -5.52
C ALA A 265 2.45 -4.75 -5.48
N SER A 266 1.12 -4.90 -5.46
CA SER A 266 0.15 -3.79 -5.32
C SER A 266 0.49 -2.88 -4.13
N CYS A 267 0.09 -1.61 -4.17
CA CYS A 267 0.36 -0.70 -3.06
C CYS A 267 -0.59 -0.97 -1.88
N TYR A 268 -0.07 -0.87 -0.65
CA TYR A 268 -0.82 -1.07 0.60
C TYR A 268 -0.71 0.16 1.51
N PRO A 269 -1.35 1.31 1.19
CA PRO A 269 -1.12 2.56 1.93
C PRO A 269 -1.47 2.48 3.42
N TYR A 270 -2.44 1.64 3.79
CA TYR A 270 -2.82 1.39 5.19
C TYR A 270 -1.75 0.68 6.01
N PHE A 271 -0.69 0.15 5.38
CA PHE A 271 0.51 -0.30 6.08
C PHE A 271 1.09 0.80 6.98
N TYR A 272 1.08 2.05 6.51
CA TYR A 272 1.68 3.17 7.22
C TYR A 272 0.93 3.56 8.50
N PHE A 273 -0.37 3.23 8.64
CA PHE A 273 -1.07 3.38 9.93
C PHE A 273 -0.45 2.58 11.06
N HIS A 274 0.22 1.48 10.72
CA HIS A 274 0.88 0.61 11.69
C HIS A 274 2.35 0.98 11.94
N LEU A 275 2.85 2.03 11.26
CA LEU A 275 4.20 2.54 11.46
C LEU A 275 4.24 3.78 12.36
N ASP A 276 3.21 4.63 12.27
CA ASP A 276 3.11 5.90 13.00
C ASP A 276 2.39 5.77 14.36
N ALA A 277 2.07 4.55 14.78
CA ALA A 277 1.37 4.20 16.02
C ALA A 277 2.30 3.73 17.16
#